data_AF-A0A094C957-F1
#
_entry.id   AF-A0A094C957-F1
#
_cell.length_a   1.000
_cell.length_b   1.000
_cell.length_c   1.000
_cell.angle_alpha   90.00
_cell.angle_beta   90.00
_cell.angle_gamma   90.00
#
_symmetry.space_group_name_H-M   'P 1'
#
loop_
_entity.id
_entity.type
_entity.pdbx_description
1 polymer ?
#
loop_
_entity_poly.entity_id
_entity_poly.type
_entity_poly.pdbx_seq_one_letter_code
_entity_poly.pdbx_strand_id
1 'polypeptide(L)'
;MTAPKPPTTTTTAVSAPGKVLLAGGYLVLDRAHTGLVFGLSARIHVIVQDSHTDAAEGEGREAKKAVMVVKSPQFVDAEWRYETSVLEGGRGMEVRQLE
;
A
#
# COMPACT_ATOMS: atom_id res chain seq x y z
N MET A 1 17.20 -16.03 33.90
CA MET A 1 17.06 -14.67 33.35
C MET A 1 16.85 -14.81 31.85
N THR A 2 15.60 -14.78 31.40
CA THR A 2 15.25 -15.01 29.99
C THR A 2 15.21 -13.65 29.29
N ALA A 3 16.03 -13.47 28.26
CA ALA A 3 16.08 -12.22 27.50
C ALA A 3 14.69 -11.91 26.89
N PRO A 4 14.29 -10.62 26.82
CA PRO A 4 13.02 -10.25 26.20
C PRO A 4 13.05 -10.62 24.70
N LYS A 5 12.02 -11.34 24.26
CA LYS A 5 11.81 -11.70 22.86
C LYS A 5 11.66 -10.40 22.05
N PRO A 6 12.39 -10.20 20.93
CA PRO A 6 12.25 -9.01 20.12
C PRO A 6 10.81 -8.89 19.58
N PRO A 7 10.27 -7.66 19.46
CA PRO A 7 8.94 -7.45 18.91
C PRO A 7 8.86 -8.06 17.51
N THR A 8 7.81 -8.82 17.23
CA THR A 8 7.63 -9.48 15.95
C THR A 8 7.02 -8.46 15.00
N THR A 9 7.82 -7.87 14.11
CA THR A 9 7.35 -6.93 13.09
C THR A 9 6.45 -7.66 12.10
N THR A 10 5.20 -7.26 11.97
CA THR A 10 4.30 -7.83 10.95
C THR A 10 4.70 -7.26 9.60
N THR A 11 5.04 -8.15 8.65
CA THR A 11 5.32 -7.77 7.27
C THR A 11 4.36 -8.50 6.35
N THR A 12 3.67 -7.76 5.49
CA THR A 12 2.81 -8.31 4.44
C THR A 12 3.39 -7.96 3.09
N ALA A 13 3.65 -8.96 2.25
CA ALA A 13 4.11 -8.77 0.88
C ALA A 13 3.06 -9.30 -0.11
N VAL A 14 2.72 -8.48 -1.10
CA VAL A 14 1.77 -8.83 -2.17
C VAL A 14 2.36 -8.50 -3.53
N SER A 15 1.91 -9.22 -4.57
CA SER A 15 2.27 -8.92 -5.94
C SER A 15 1.12 -9.16 -6.91
N ALA A 16 1.09 -8.39 -7.98
CA ALA A 16 0.11 -8.51 -9.06
C ALA A 16 0.81 -8.56 -10.43
N PRO A 17 0.36 -9.44 -11.35
CA PRO A 17 0.91 -9.50 -12.70
C PRO A 17 0.46 -8.29 -13.54
N GLY A 18 1.33 -7.86 -14.45
CA GLY A 18 0.95 -6.97 -15.54
C GLY A 18 0.04 -7.69 -16.55
N LYS A 19 -0.45 -6.94 -17.54
CA LYS A 19 -1.29 -7.47 -18.62
C LYS A 19 -0.83 -6.97 -19.98
N VAL A 20 -1.04 -7.78 -21.02
CA VAL A 20 -0.82 -7.37 -22.42
C VAL A 20 -2.01 -7.80 -23.27
N LEU A 21 -2.48 -6.90 -24.14
CA LEU A 21 -3.49 -7.22 -25.15
C LEU A 21 -2.78 -7.93 -26.31
N LEU A 22 -3.05 -9.23 -26.48
CA LEU A 22 -2.46 -10.05 -27.54
C LEU A 22 -3.21 -9.87 -28.87
N ALA A 23 -4.54 -9.82 -28.82
CA ALA A 23 -5.40 -9.72 -30.00
C ALA A 23 -6.62 -8.84 -29.74
N GLY A 24 -7.19 -8.27 -30.81
CA GLY A 24 -8.32 -7.33 -30.78
C GLY A 24 -7.91 -5.90 -31.16
N GLY A 25 -6.72 -5.45 -30.75
CA GLY A 25 -6.21 -4.11 -31.10
C GLY A 25 -7.21 -3.01 -30.78
N TYR A 26 -7.41 -2.07 -31.70
CA TYR A 26 -8.42 -1.01 -31.55
C TYR A 26 -9.86 -1.47 -31.77
N LEU A 27 -10.11 -2.69 -32.26
CA LEU A 27 -11.48 -3.18 -32.47
C LEU A 27 -12.23 -3.31 -31.15
N VAL A 28 -11.52 -3.52 -30.03
CA VAL A 28 -12.11 -3.60 -28.68
C VAL A 28 -12.79 -2.31 -28.23
N LEU A 29 -12.57 -1.19 -28.95
CA LEU A 29 -13.30 0.07 -28.71
C LEU A 29 -14.78 -0.04 -29.13
N ASP A 30 -15.10 -0.95 -30.06
CA ASP A 30 -16.46 -1.33 -30.39
C ASP A 30 -16.86 -2.57 -29.58
N ARG A 31 -18.00 -2.50 -28.90
CA ARG A 31 -18.54 -3.58 -28.06
C ARG A 31 -18.85 -4.86 -28.82
N ALA A 32 -18.99 -4.80 -30.16
CA ALA A 32 -19.19 -5.98 -30.98
C ALA A 32 -17.94 -6.89 -31.05
N HIS A 33 -16.76 -6.38 -30.67
CA HIS A 33 -15.50 -7.11 -30.77
C HIS A 33 -14.88 -7.38 -29.40
N THR A 34 -14.26 -8.55 -29.25
CA THR A 34 -13.56 -8.97 -28.03
C THR A 34 -12.05 -8.95 -28.23
N GLY A 35 -11.32 -8.77 -27.13
CA GLY A 35 -9.86 -8.83 -27.08
C GLY A 35 -9.37 -10.04 -26.28
N LEU A 36 -8.17 -10.52 -26.59
CA LEU A 36 -7.49 -11.56 -25.83
C LEU A 36 -6.34 -10.93 -25.04
N VAL A 37 -6.32 -11.14 -23.72
CA VAL A 37 -5.34 -10.54 -22.80
C VAL A 37 -4.61 -11.63 -22.05
N PHE A 38 -3.28 -11.54 -21.98
CA PHE A 38 -2.45 -12.43 -21.17
C PHE A 38 -1.92 -11.71 -19.92
N GLY A 39 -1.85 -12.46 -18.82
CA GLY A 39 -1.09 -12.06 -17.64
C GLY A 39 0.41 -12.23 -17.90
N LEU A 40 1.20 -11.26 -17.47
CA LEU A 40 2.65 -11.27 -17.64
C LEU A 40 3.35 -11.81 -16.39
N SER A 41 4.58 -12.31 -16.57
CA SER A 41 5.51 -12.56 -15.46
C SER A 41 6.08 -11.27 -14.87
N ALA A 42 6.01 -10.15 -15.61
CA ALA A 42 6.29 -8.81 -15.09
C ALA A 42 5.27 -8.47 -13.98
N ARG A 43 5.76 -8.16 -12.77
CA ARG A 43 4.93 -7.99 -11.56
C ARG A 43 5.21 -6.66 -10.88
N ILE A 44 4.15 -6.09 -10.31
CA ILE A 44 4.23 -5.01 -9.32
C ILE A 44 4.25 -5.66 -7.94
N HIS A 45 5.14 -5.20 -7.07
CA HIS A 45 5.30 -5.73 -5.71
C HIS A 45 5.05 -4.60 -4.69
N VAL A 46 4.37 -4.93 -3.60
CA VAL A 46 4.13 -4.03 -2.48
C VAL A 46 4.48 -4.76 -1.19
N ILE A 47 5.25 -4.10 -0.33
CA ILE A 47 5.62 -4.59 0.99
C ILE A 47 5.12 -3.58 2.01
N VAL A 48 4.30 -4.04 2.95
CA VAL A 48 3.79 -3.26 4.07
C VAL A 48 4.43 -3.78 5.35
N GLN A 49 5.01 -2.87 6.13
CA GLN A 49 5.67 -3.17 7.39
C GLN A 49 5.16 -2.20 8.45
N ASP A 50 4.96 -2.70 9.67
CA ASP A 50 4.65 -1.84 10.80
C ASP A 50 5.82 -0.89 11.06
N SER A 51 5.56 0.42 10.99
CA SER A 51 6.55 1.43 11.32
C SER A 51 6.60 1.62 12.83
N HIS A 52 7.56 0.98 13.49
CA HIS A 52 7.92 1.29 14.88
C HIS A 52 8.74 2.59 14.91
N THR A 53 8.10 3.72 14.61
CA THR A 53 8.65 5.00 15.06
C THR A 53 8.15 5.16 16.48
N ASP A 54 9.07 5.14 17.45
CA ASP A 54 8.82 5.13 18.89
C ASP A 54 7.63 6.01 19.26
N ALA A 55 6.48 5.37 19.48
CA ALA A 55 5.37 6.00 20.15
C ALA A 55 5.83 6.19 21.59
N ALA A 56 6.40 7.38 21.85
CA ALA A 56 6.66 7.87 23.18
C ALA A 56 5.49 7.48 24.09
N GLU A 57 5.86 6.85 25.19
CA GLU A 57 4.99 6.50 26.30
C GLU A 57 4.21 7.76 26.71
N GLY A 58 2.93 7.79 26.36
CA GLY A 58 2.05 8.93 26.58
C GLY A 58 0.63 8.40 26.65
N GLU A 59 0.13 8.34 27.88
CA GLU A 59 -1.21 7.94 28.25
C GLU A 59 -2.26 8.79 27.52
N GLY A 60 -3.22 8.14 26.87
CA GLY A 60 -4.30 8.84 26.17
C GLY A 60 -4.72 8.09 24.92
N ARG A 61 -5.88 7.43 24.99
CA ARG A 61 -6.53 6.72 23.88
C ARG A 61 -7.24 7.73 22.96
N GLU A 62 -6.60 8.84 22.66
CA GLU A 62 -7.05 9.82 21.67
C GLU A 62 -6.55 9.34 20.30
N ALA A 63 -7.35 9.54 19.24
CA ALA A 63 -7.11 8.97 17.92
C ALA A 63 -5.67 9.23 17.43
N LYS A 64 -4.79 8.24 17.60
CA LYS A 64 -3.37 8.36 17.26
C LYS A 64 -3.27 8.56 15.75
N LYS A 65 -2.96 9.79 15.35
CA LYS A 65 -2.58 10.13 13.98
C LYS A 65 -1.32 9.35 13.64
N ALA A 66 -1.44 8.38 12.74
CA ALA A 66 -0.33 7.56 12.30
C ALA A 66 0.22 8.10 10.98
N VAL A 67 1.54 8.15 10.85
CA VAL A 67 2.20 8.56 9.60
C VAL A 67 2.51 7.33 8.77
N MET A 68 1.92 7.26 7.58
CA MET A 68 2.25 6.27 6.56
C MET A 68 3.28 6.87 5.59
N VAL A 69 4.38 6.16 5.36
CA VAL A 69 5.41 6.55 4.39
C VAL A 69 5.38 5.55 3.23
N VAL A 70 5.12 6.05 2.03
CA VAL A 70 5.11 5.26 0.80
C VAL A 70 6.35 5.59 0.00
N LYS A 71 7.17 4.57 -0.29
CA LYS A 71 8.36 4.69 -1.12
C LYS A 71 8.15 3.91 -2.40
N SER A 72 8.50 4.48 -3.55
CA SER A 72 8.40 3.79 -4.84
C SER A 72 9.70 3.89 -5.63
N PRO A 73 10.28 2.76 -6.07
CA PRO A 73 11.42 2.77 -6.97
C PRO A 73 11.03 3.14 -8.42
N GLN A 74 9.75 3.30 -8.74
CA GLN A 74 9.30 3.61 -10.09
C GLN A 74 9.54 5.07 -10.50
N PHE A 75 9.83 5.93 -9.53
CA PHE A 75 10.11 7.35 -9.77
C PHE A 75 11.38 7.76 -9.03
N VAL A 76 12.04 8.80 -9.53
CA VAL A 76 13.24 9.35 -8.90
C VAL A 76 12.84 10.04 -7.59
N ASP A 77 13.53 9.69 -6.50
CA ASP A 77 13.34 10.26 -5.16
C ASP A 77 11.88 10.22 -4.66
N ALA A 78 11.13 9.18 -5.03
CA ALA A 78 9.71 9.06 -4.68
C ALA A 78 9.49 8.58 -3.23
N GLU A 79 9.19 9.55 -2.37
CA GLU A 79 8.61 9.34 -1.05
C GLU A 79 7.35 10.20 -0.92
N TRP A 80 6.25 9.58 -0.48
CA TRP A 80 5.04 10.28 -0.08
C TRP A 80 4.73 9.98 1.37
N ARG A 81 4.35 11.00 2.11
CA ARG A 81 4.02 10.90 3.53
C ARG A 81 2.55 11.24 3.70
N TYR A 82 1.84 10.44 4.47
CA TYR A 82 0.43 10.63 4.73
C TYR A 82 0.17 10.57 6.23
N GLU A 83 -0.56 11.55 6.75
CA GLU A 83 -1.19 11.46 8.05
C GLU A 83 -2.49 10.66 7.91
N THR A 84 -2.71 9.74 8.84
CA THR A 84 -3.89 8.88 8.83
C THR A 84 -4.57 8.86 10.19
N SER A 85 -5.90 8.91 10.18
CA SER A 85 -6.73 8.89 11.38
C SER A 85 -7.93 7.96 11.15
N VAL A 86 -8.27 7.17 12.17
CA VAL A 86 -9.49 6.33 12.12
C VAL A 86 -10.67 7.22 12.46
N LEU A 87 -11.69 7.22 11.60
CA LEU A 87 -12.92 7.98 11.83
C LEU A 87 -13.75 7.30 12.95
N GLU A 88 -14.38 8.12 13.79
CA GLU A 88 -15.23 7.62 14.87
C GLU A 88 -16.35 6.69 14.35
N GLY A 89 -16.69 5.68 15.15
CA GLY A 89 -17.73 4.71 14.81
C GLY A 89 -17.34 3.71 13.70
N GLY A 90 -16.06 3.59 13.36
CA GLY A 90 -15.58 2.62 12.37
C GLY A 90 -16.00 2.95 10.93
N ARG A 91 -16.34 4.21 10.65
CA ARG A 91 -16.83 4.67 9.34
C ARG A 91 -15.75 4.73 8.25
N GLY A 92 -14.52 4.34 8.57
CA GLY A 92 -13.39 4.33 7.65
C GLY A 92 -12.17 5.03 8.23
N MET A 93 -11.31 5.49 7.33
CA MET A 93 -10.03 6.10 7.63
C MET A 93 -9.92 7.40 6.83
N GLU A 94 -9.55 8.47 7.49
CA GLU A 94 -9.17 9.72 6.85
C GLU A 94 -7.67 9.69 6.56
N VAL A 95 -7.29 10.15 5.37
CA VAL A 95 -5.91 10.15 4.89
C VAL A 95 -5.63 11.54 4.32
N ARG A 96 -4.60 12.20 4.87
CA ARG A 96 -4.14 13.51 4.41
C ARG A 96 -2.69 13.41 3.98
N GLN A 97 -2.39 13.83 2.76
CA GLN A 97 -1.00 13.92 2.31
C GLN A 97 -0.27 15.06 3.04
N LEU A 98 0.94 14.76 3.49
CA LEU A 98 1.91 15.72 4.00
C LEU A 98 2.80 16.13 2.81
N GLU A 99 3.01 17.44 2.65
CA GLU A 99 3.90 18.00 1.60
C GLU A 99 5.34 17.48 1.71
#